data_AF-A0A3B9FMV8-F1
#
_entry.id   AF-A0A3B9FMV8-F1
#
_cell.length_a   1.000
_cell.length_b   1.000
_cell.length_c   1.000
_cell.angle_alpha   90.00
_cell.angle_beta   90.00
_cell.angle_gamma   90.00
#
_symmetry.space_group_name_H-M   'P 1'
#
loop_
_entity.id
_entity.type
_entity.pdbx_description
1 polymer ?
#
loop_
_entity_poly.entity_id
_entity_poly.type
_entity_poly.pdbx_seq_one_letter_code
_entity_poly.pdbx_strand_id
1 'polypeptide(L)'
;MPVIQQKPVTPSGRFYYKNKVELSNKRPEKALTKGVHRKKGRNAYGRITSRRRGGGHKRLYRTIDFRRLRLDEPAKVIALEYDPNRTAHLALLEYSDGEKSYILAPEDLKVGDSILSSHEKIEFKVGNCLPLNQLPVGTKVHCVEMLPGAGAVIARSAG
;
A
#
# COMPACT_ATOMS: atom_id res chain seq x y z
N MET A 1 14.96 -4.13 -1.22
CA MET A 1 14.98 -3.76 -2.65
C MET A 1 16.37 -3.27 -3.04
N PRO A 2 16.95 -3.74 -4.15
CA PRO A 2 18.28 -3.30 -4.55
C PRO A 2 18.26 -1.82 -4.97
N VAL A 3 19.24 -1.08 -4.47
CA VAL A 3 19.46 0.33 -4.79
C VAL A 3 20.50 0.41 -5.89
N ILE A 4 20.18 1.12 -6.97
CA ILE A 4 21.05 1.28 -8.14
C ILE A 4 21.64 2.69 -8.11
N GLN A 5 22.97 2.78 -8.17
CA GLN A 5 23.67 4.04 -8.35
C GLN A 5 23.80 4.36 -9.85
N GLN A 6 23.50 5.59 -10.24
CA GLN A 6 23.68 6.03 -11.62
C GLN A 6 25.14 6.37 -11.91
N LYS A 7 25.56 6.23 -13.18
CA LYS A 7 26.87 6.72 -13.63
C LYS A 7 26.92 8.25 -13.42
N PRO A 8 28.03 8.81 -12.90
CA PRO A 8 28.13 10.22 -12.56
C PRO A 8 28.38 11.10 -13.80
N VAL A 9 27.42 11.13 -14.74
CA VAL A 9 27.50 11.94 -15.97
C VAL A 9 27.30 13.43 -15.67
N THR A 10 26.51 13.75 -14.64
CA THR A 10 26.27 15.13 -14.17
C THR A 10 26.60 15.24 -12.67
N PRO A 11 26.93 16.44 -12.16
CA PRO A 11 27.19 16.64 -10.72
C PRO A 11 26.04 16.16 -9.83
N SER A 12 24.79 16.41 -10.25
CA SER A 12 23.59 15.98 -9.54
C SER A 12 23.41 14.46 -9.52
N GLY A 13 23.83 13.77 -10.59
CA GLY A 13 23.74 12.31 -10.70
C GLY A 13 24.74 11.55 -9.83
N ARG A 14 25.82 12.18 -9.36
CA ARG A 14 26.90 11.53 -8.60
C ARG A 14 26.43 10.85 -7.32
N PHE A 15 25.52 11.49 -6.60
CA PHE A 15 24.97 11.02 -5.33
C PHE A 15 23.53 10.54 -5.45
N TYR A 16 23.03 10.40 -6.68
CA TYR A 16 21.65 9.98 -6.92
C TYR A 16 21.55 8.45 -6.90
N TYR A 17 20.73 7.97 -5.96
CA TYR A 17 20.39 6.56 -5.82
C TYR A 17 18.94 6.33 -6.24
N LYS A 18 18.72 5.32 -7.06
CA LYS A 18 17.40 4.93 -7.56
C LYS A 18 17.06 3.52 -7.09
N ASN A 19 15.88 3.33 -6.53
CA ASN A 19 15.39 1.99 -6.24
C ASN A 19 15.05 1.24 -7.55
N LYS A 20 15.47 -0.02 -7.67
CA LYS A 20 14.95 -0.90 -8.72
C LYS A 20 13.47 -1.18 -8.41
N VAL A 21 12.61 -0.93 -9.38
CA VAL A 21 11.17 -1.08 -9.23
C VAL A 21 10.72 -2.26 -10.07
N GLU A 22 10.39 -3.37 -9.42
CA GLU A 22 9.78 -4.55 -10.07
C GLU A 22 8.26 -4.48 -9.91
N LEU A 23 7.67 -3.43 -10.48
CA LEU A 23 6.22 -3.18 -10.41
C LEU A 23 5.62 -3.14 -11.81
N SER A 24 4.30 -3.28 -11.86
CA SER A 24 3.56 -3.18 -13.11
C SER A 24 3.64 -1.78 -13.70
N ASN A 25 3.85 -1.71 -15.03
CA ASN A 25 3.82 -0.45 -15.79
C ASN A 25 2.40 0.01 -16.16
N LYS A 26 1.36 -0.68 -15.66
CA LYS A 26 -0.04 -0.36 -15.95
C LYS A 26 -0.47 0.93 -15.26
N ARG A 27 -1.46 1.60 -15.85
CA ARG A 27 -2.17 2.70 -15.17
C ARG A 27 -2.98 2.15 -14.00
N PRO A 28 -3.19 2.95 -12.93
CA PRO A 28 -3.99 2.53 -11.80
C PRO A 28 -5.44 2.28 -12.18
N GLU A 29 -6.12 1.44 -11.40
CA GLU A 29 -7.53 1.09 -11.59
C GLU A 29 -8.41 2.33 -11.44
N LYS A 30 -9.17 2.67 -12.49
CA LYS A 30 -9.88 3.96 -12.59
C LYS A 30 -10.91 4.11 -11.48
N ALA A 31 -11.66 3.05 -11.18
CA ALA A 31 -12.69 3.03 -10.15
C ALA A 31 -12.13 3.30 -8.74
N LEU A 32 -10.88 2.91 -8.48
CA LEU A 32 -10.23 3.02 -7.17
C LEU A 32 -9.36 4.28 -7.03
N THR A 33 -9.42 5.20 -8.00
CA THR A 33 -8.65 6.44 -7.99
C THR A 33 -9.54 7.66 -7.81
N LYS A 34 -9.05 8.64 -7.04
CA LYS A 34 -9.71 9.95 -6.88
C LYS A 34 -8.72 11.10 -6.95
N GLY A 35 -9.18 12.22 -7.50
CA GLY A 35 -8.44 13.48 -7.45
C GLY A 35 -8.44 14.05 -6.05
N VAL A 36 -7.27 14.36 -5.49
CA VAL A 36 -7.16 15.00 -4.17
C VAL A 36 -6.29 16.24 -4.26
N HIS A 37 -6.86 17.39 -3.89
CA HIS A 37 -6.09 18.62 -3.74
C HIS A 37 -5.31 18.59 -2.43
N ARG A 38 -3.99 18.79 -2.50
CA ARG A 38 -3.11 18.81 -1.32
C ARG A 38 -3.25 20.15 -0.60
N LYS A 39 -3.35 20.12 0.74
CA LYS A 39 -3.44 21.34 1.56
C LYS A 39 -2.20 22.24 1.54
N LYS A 40 -1.06 21.75 1.02
CA LYS A 40 0.22 22.51 0.91
C LYS A 40 0.65 23.20 2.22
N GLY A 41 0.39 22.57 3.37
CA GLY A 41 0.77 23.09 4.68
C GLY A 41 -0.14 24.17 5.27
N ARG A 42 -1.27 24.48 4.64
CA ARG A 42 -2.25 25.48 5.11
C ARG A 42 -3.46 24.83 5.79
N ASN A 43 -4.02 25.52 6.79
CA ASN A 43 -5.25 25.11 7.49
C ASN A 43 -6.52 25.71 6.84
N ALA A 44 -7.68 25.52 7.49
CA ALA A 44 -8.97 26.02 7.02
C ALA A 44 -9.03 27.56 6.92
N TYR A 45 -8.24 28.28 7.71
CA TYR A 45 -8.12 29.74 7.67
C TYR A 45 -7.09 30.24 6.64
N GLY A 46 -6.53 29.36 5.81
CA GLY A 46 -5.48 29.70 4.84
C GLY A 46 -4.10 29.97 5.44
N ARG A 47 -3.94 29.85 6.77
CA ARG A 47 -2.67 30.10 7.47
C ARG A 47 -1.74 28.90 7.36
N ILE A 48 -0.43 29.15 7.24
CA ILE A 48 0.59 28.10 7.23
C ILE A 48 0.72 27.52 8.64
N THR A 49 0.32 26.26 8.82
CA THR A 49 0.49 25.51 10.07
C THR A 49 1.59 24.48 9.98
N SER A 50 1.89 23.99 8.77
CA SER A 50 3.00 23.07 8.51
C SER A 50 3.93 23.66 7.45
N ARG A 51 5.16 24.00 7.87
CA ARG A 51 6.18 24.60 7.02
C ARG A 51 6.82 23.56 6.07
N ARG A 52 7.52 24.03 5.03
CA ARG A 52 8.25 23.20 4.04
C ARG A 52 7.35 22.23 3.28
N ARG A 53 6.10 22.61 3.03
CA ARG A 53 5.13 21.85 2.22
C ARG A 53 4.62 22.72 1.06
N GLY A 54 4.70 22.22 -0.18
CA GLY A 54 4.26 22.95 -1.38
C GLY A 54 4.94 22.40 -2.64
N GLY A 55 4.53 22.88 -3.82
CA GLY A 55 5.26 22.69 -5.10
C GLY A 55 5.39 21.28 -5.70
N GLY A 56 4.99 20.22 -4.98
CA GLY A 56 5.14 18.85 -5.48
C GLY A 56 4.22 18.48 -6.66
N HIS A 57 4.67 17.52 -7.48
CA HIS A 57 3.92 16.96 -8.61
C HIS A 57 2.50 16.51 -8.19
N LYS A 58 1.53 16.68 -9.10
CA LYS A 58 0.13 16.28 -8.89
C LYS A 58 0.04 14.76 -8.74
N ARG A 59 -0.79 14.28 -7.81
CA ARG A 59 -0.94 12.85 -7.49
C ARG A 59 -2.42 12.51 -7.44
N LEU A 60 -2.76 11.32 -7.89
CA LEU A 60 -4.07 10.70 -7.67
C LEU A 60 -4.00 9.91 -6.37
N TYR A 61 -5.08 9.95 -5.59
CA TYR A 61 -5.21 9.12 -4.41
C TYR A 61 -5.80 7.76 -4.80
N ARG A 62 -5.16 6.68 -4.36
CA ARG A 62 -5.70 5.32 -4.47
C ARG A 62 -6.42 4.95 -3.18
N THR A 63 -7.68 4.56 -3.32
CA THR A 63 -8.49 4.01 -2.22
C THR A 63 -7.96 2.63 -1.88
N ILE A 64 -7.50 2.46 -0.64
CA ILE A 64 -7.00 1.18 -0.10
C ILE A 64 -8.05 0.64 0.85
N ASP A 65 -8.23 -0.68 0.81
CA ASP A 65 -8.93 -1.41 1.84
C ASP A 65 -8.01 -1.67 3.05
N PHE A 66 -8.17 -0.87 4.09
CA PHE A 66 -7.50 -1.08 5.38
C PHE A 66 -8.32 -1.92 6.37
N ARG A 67 -9.58 -2.25 6.04
CA ARG A 67 -10.49 -2.95 6.95
C ARG A 67 -10.63 -4.43 6.62
N ARG A 68 -10.40 -4.84 5.36
CA ARG A 68 -10.46 -6.25 4.93
C ARG A 68 -11.79 -6.91 5.32
N LEU A 69 -12.90 -6.23 5.03
CA LEU A 69 -14.24 -6.66 5.46
C LEU A 69 -14.80 -7.85 4.67
N ARG A 70 -14.21 -8.20 3.53
CA ARG A 70 -14.63 -9.37 2.74
C ARG A 70 -14.01 -10.62 3.33
N LEU A 71 -14.82 -11.36 4.07
CA LEU A 71 -14.44 -12.54 4.83
C LEU A 71 -14.72 -13.80 4.03
N ASP A 72 -13.84 -14.79 4.18
CA ASP A 72 -13.95 -16.14 3.62
C ASP A 72 -14.08 -16.19 2.09
N GLU A 73 -13.75 -15.07 1.44
CA GLU A 73 -13.74 -14.92 0.00
C GLU A 73 -12.31 -14.77 -0.53
N PRO A 74 -11.82 -15.71 -1.34
CA PRO A 74 -10.46 -15.64 -1.87
C PRO A 74 -10.35 -14.56 -2.93
N ALA A 75 -9.28 -13.77 -2.85
CA ALA A 75 -8.92 -12.75 -3.83
C ALA A 75 -7.61 -13.12 -4.51
N LYS A 76 -7.51 -12.89 -5.82
CA LYS A 76 -6.29 -13.11 -6.59
C LYS A 76 -5.51 -11.81 -6.77
N VAL A 77 -4.19 -11.88 -6.60
CA VAL A 77 -3.31 -10.73 -6.86
C VAL A 77 -3.11 -10.56 -8.37
N ILE A 78 -3.62 -9.48 -8.95
CA ILE A 78 -3.48 -9.16 -10.37
C ILE A 78 -2.15 -8.47 -10.67
N ALA A 79 -1.76 -7.52 -9.82
CA ALA A 79 -0.63 -6.65 -10.08
C ALA A 79 -0.07 -6.04 -8.79
N LEU A 80 1.23 -5.80 -8.79
CA LEU A 80 1.90 -4.95 -7.80
C LEU A 80 2.15 -3.58 -8.43
N GLU A 81 1.75 -2.52 -7.74
CA GLU A 81 1.74 -1.15 -8.24
C GLU A 81 2.49 -0.17 -7.35
N TYR A 82 3.07 0.85 -8.00
CA TYR A 82 3.66 2.00 -7.31
C TYR A 82 2.58 2.95 -6.79
N ASP A 83 2.66 3.38 -5.53
CA ASP A 83 1.81 4.46 -5.00
C ASP A 83 2.56 5.75 -4.62
N PRO A 84 2.19 6.92 -5.18
CA PRO A 84 2.87 8.16 -4.85
C PRO A 84 2.42 8.78 -3.52
N ASN A 85 1.41 8.23 -2.83
CA ASN A 85 0.89 8.81 -1.59
C ASN A 85 1.49 8.16 -0.34
N ARG A 86 2.26 7.09 -0.49
CA ARG A 86 2.91 6.35 0.60
C ARG A 86 4.24 5.76 0.17
N THR A 87 4.92 5.14 1.10
CA THR A 87 6.22 4.47 0.89
C THR A 87 6.04 3.04 0.39
N ALA A 88 5.07 2.29 0.95
CA ALA A 88 4.77 0.92 0.55
C ALA A 88 4.13 0.81 -0.84
N HIS A 89 4.37 -0.32 -1.51
CA HIS A 89 3.69 -0.67 -2.76
C HIS A 89 2.28 -1.18 -2.48
N LEU A 90 1.44 -1.21 -3.51
CA LEU A 90 0.10 -1.77 -3.42
C LEU A 90 0.00 -3.05 -4.21
N ALA A 91 -0.84 -3.96 -3.74
CA ALA A 91 -1.32 -5.07 -4.55
C ALA A 91 -2.76 -4.78 -4.98
N LEU A 92 -3.03 -4.92 -6.28
CA LEU A 92 -4.37 -4.92 -6.83
C LEU A 92 -4.92 -6.34 -6.73
N LEU A 93 -6.02 -6.48 -6.00
CA LEU A 93 -6.75 -7.73 -5.85
C LEU A 93 -7.98 -7.74 -6.74
N GLU A 94 -8.38 -8.92 -7.18
CA GLU A 94 -9.67 -9.20 -7.80
C GLU A 94 -10.31 -10.39 -7.09
N TYR A 95 -11.55 -10.19 -6.66
CA TYR A 95 -12.38 -11.19 -6.02
C TYR A 95 -13.15 -12.00 -7.08
N SER A 96 -13.81 -13.08 -6.65
CA SER A 96 -14.58 -13.97 -7.53
C SER A 96 -15.71 -13.28 -8.29
N ASP A 97 -16.28 -12.22 -7.73
CA ASP A 97 -17.34 -11.40 -8.34
C ASP A 97 -16.82 -10.36 -9.35
N GLY A 98 -15.50 -10.24 -9.51
CA GLY A 98 -14.85 -9.26 -10.37
C GLY A 98 -14.66 -7.88 -9.73
N GLU A 99 -15.06 -7.71 -8.46
CA GLU A 99 -14.70 -6.49 -7.73
C GLU A 99 -13.20 -6.45 -7.46
N LYS A 100 -12.67 -5.23 -7.44
CA LYS A 100 -11.25 -4.98 -7.24
C LYS A 100 -11.00 -4.14 -6.02
N SER A 101 -9.92 -4.43 -5.32
CA SER A 101 -9.49 -3.66 -4.17
C SER A 101 -7.97 -3.48 -4.15
N TYR A 102 -7.50 -2.37 -3.60
CA TYR A 102 -6.08 -2.20 -3.30
C TYR A 102 -5.82 -2.54 -1.85
N ILE A 103 -4.70 -3.22 -1.61
CA ILE A 103 -4.15 -3.51 -0.29
C ILE A 103 -2.69 -3.07 -0.26
N LEU A 104 -2.09 -2.95 0.93
CA LEU A 104 -0.64 -2.84 0.99
C LEU A 104 -0.02 -4.15 0.49
N ALA A 105 1.03 -4.05 -0.32
CA ALA A 105 1.79 -5.20 -0.76
C ALA A 105 2.70 -5.66 0.38
N PRO A 106 2.47 -6.86 0.97
CA PRO A 106 3.41 -7.47 1.90
C PRO A 106 4.71 -7.83 1.18
N GLU A 107 5.76 -8.05 1.97
CA GLU A 107 6.98 -8.70 1.49
C GLU A 107 6.65 -10.11 0.99
N ASP A 108 7.32 -10.57 -0.07
CA ASP A 108 7.15 -11.87 -0.73
C ASP A 108 5.81 -12.15 -1.44
N LEU A 109 4.85 -11.23 -1.43
CA LEU A 109 3.62 -11.40 -2.19
C LEU A 109 3.89 -11.29 -3.70
N LYS A 110 3.46 -12.27 -4.48
CA LYS A 110 3.63 -12.32 -5.94
C LYS A 110 2.31 -12.15 -6.68
N VAL A 111 2.43 -11.79 -7.96
CA VAL A 111 1.28 -11.76 -8.87
C VAL A 111 0.80 -13.19 -9.12
N GLY A 112 -0.49 -13.42 -8.97
CA GLY A 112 -1.13 -14.74 -9.11
C GLY A 112 -1.44 -15.43 -7.78
N ASP A 113 -0.85 -14.98 -6.68
CA ASP A 113 -1.13 -15.53 -5.35
C ASP A 113 -2.60 -15.29 -4.96
N SER A 114 -3.14 -16.22 -4.17
CA SER A 114 -4.48 -16.12 -3.59
C SER A 114 -4.38 -15.73 -2.12
N ILE A 115 -5.15 -14.71 -1.74
CA ILE A 115 -5.21 -14.16 -0.39
C ILE A 115 -6.63 -14.35 0.15
N LEU A 116 -6.72 -14.63 1.45
CA LEU A 116 -7.98 -14.78 2.17
C LEU A 116 -7.98 -13.93 3.43
N SER A 117 -9.11 -13.31 3.74
CA SER A 117 -9.36 -12.70 5.05
C SER A 117 -10.39 -13.56 5.77
N SER A 118 -10.15 -13.95 7.02
CA SER A 118 -11.09 -14.78 7.77
C SER A 118 -11.05 -14.44 9.26
N HIS A 119 -12.15 -14.69 9.96
CA HIS A 119 -12.18 -14.65 11.43
C HIS A 119 -11.75 -15.98 12.05
N GLU A 120 -11.82 -17.06 11.28
CA GLU A 120 -11.43 -18.39 11.71
C GLU A 120 -9.94 -18.64 11.48
N LYS A 121 -9.41 -19.68 12.13
CA LYS A 121 -8.00 -20.05 11.99
C LYS A 121 -7.77 -20.68 10.61
N ILE A 122 -7.20 -19.90 9.71
CA ILE A 122 -6.76 -20.35 8.38
C ILE A 122 -5.24 -20.57 8.33
N GLU A 123 -4.76 -21.05 7.19
CA GLU A 123 -3.33 -21.19 6.92
C GLU A 123 -2.61 -19.82 6.97
N PHE A 124 -1.47 -19.79 7.65
CA PHE A 124 -0.63 -18.59 7.80
C PHE A 124 0.19 -18.34 6.54
N LYS A 125 -0.48 -17.83 5.49
CA LYS A 125 0.14 -17.38 4.25
C LYS A 125 0.33 -15.86 4.25
N VAL A 126 1.34 -15.42 3.52
CA VAL A 126 1.63 -13.99 3.31
C VAL A 126 0.42 -13.33 2.64
N GLY A 127 0.01 -12.17 3.18
CA GLY A 127 -1.09 -11.38 2.65
C GLY A 127 -2.46 -11.70 3.26
N ASN A 128 -2.63 -12.86 3.90
CA ASN A 128 -3.85 -13.22 4.62
C ASN A 128 -4.10 -12.28 5.81
N CYS A 129 -5.37 -12.04 6.11
CA CYS A 129 -5.80 -11.17 7.19
C CYS A 129 -6.60 -11.97 8.21
N LEU A 130 -6.17 -11.91 9.48
CA LEU A 130 -6.71 -12.67 10.59
C LEU A 130 -6.79 -11.78 11.85
N PRO A 131 -7.78 -12.02 12.73
CA PRO A 131 -7.76 -11.49 14.09
C PRO A 131 -6.49 -11.93 14.85
N LEU A 132 -5.96 -11.04 15.68
CA LEU A 132 -4.71 -11.29 16.43
C LEU A 132 -4.80 -12.49 17.38
N ASN A 133 -5.99 -12.83 17.88
CA ASN A 133 -6.20 -13.99 18.76
C ASN A 133 -6.03 -15.33 18.03
N GLN A 134 -6.14 -15.37 16.70
CA GLN A 134 -5.94 -16.58 15.90
C GLN A 134 -4.49 -16.78 15.45
N LEU A 135 -3.64 -15.75 15.60
CA LEU A 135 -2.24 -15.79 15.19
C LEU A 135 -1.36 -16.41 16.28
N PRO A 136 -0.39 -17.27 15.91
CA PRO A 136 0.57 -17.80 16.86
C PRO A 136 1.53 -16.70 17.33
N VAL A 137 1.94 -16.80 18.59
CA VAL A 137 2.88 -15.84 19.17
C VAL A 137 4.20 -15.88 18.39
N GLY A 138 4.74 -14.70 18.07
CA GLY A 138 6.01 -14.56 17.34
C GLY A 138 5.86 -14.38 15.82
N THR A 139 4.65 -14.44 15.26
CA THR A 139 4.44 -14.10 13.85
C THR A 139 4.62 -12.61 13.60
N LYS A 140 5.33 -12.26 12.52
CA LYS A 140 5.45 -10.88 12.05
C LYS A 140 4.15 -10.47 11.35
N VAL A 141 3.58 -9.34 11.77
CA VAL A 141 2.34 -8.79 11.22
C VAL A 141 2.53 -7.35 10.77
N HIS A 142 1.65 -6.88 9.90
CA HIS A 142 1.58 -5.50 9.45
C HIS A 142 0.11 -5.08 9.35
N CYS A 143 -0.17 -3.79 9.13
CA CYS A 143 -1.54 -3.28 9.02
C CYS A 143 -2.44 -3.64 10.22
N VAL A 144 -1.97 -3.39 11.45
CA VAL A 144 -2.71 -3.74 12.65
C VAL A 144 -3.72 -2.65 13.01
N GLU A 145 -4.93 -3.07 13.39
CA GLU A 145 -5.99 -2.20 13.90
C GLU A 145 -5.72 -1.80 15.36
N MET A 146 -6.02 -0.57 15.73
CA MET A 146 -5.97 -0.13 17.14
C MET A 146 -7.24 -0.54 17.91
N LEU A 147 -8.38 -0.54 17.23
CA LEU A 147 -9.68 -0.92 17.74
C LEU A 147 -10.31 -1.86 16.72
N PRO A 148 -10.99 -2.94 17.15
CA PRO A 148 -11.62 -3.90 16.24
C PRO A 148 -12.56 -3.21 15.24
N GLY A 149 -12.34 -3.43 13.94
CA GLY A 149 -13.16 -2.91 12.84
C GLY A 149 -12.91 -1.44 12.47
N ALA A 150 -12.00 -0.74 13.16
CA ALA A 150 -11.67 0.66 12.85
C ALA A 150 -10.80 0.79 11.57
N GLY A 151 -10.21 -0.31 11.09
CA GLY A 151 -9.24 -0.34 10.02
C GLY A 151 -7.80 -0.19 10.52
N ALA A 152 -6.87 -0.68 9.71
CA ALA A 152 -5.45 -0.68 10.01
C ALA A 152 -4.87 0.73 10.22
N VAL A 153 -4.14 0.91 11.33
CA VAL A 153 -3.46 2.17 11.68
C VAL A 153 -1.96 1.97 11.85
N ILE A 154 -1.55 0.85 12.46
CA ILE A 154 -0.17 0.53 12.83
C ILE A 154 0.54 -0.21 11.68
N ALA A 155 1.86 -0.01 11.55
CA ALA A 155 2.72 -0.74 10.61
C ALA A 155 2.22 -0.70 9.14
N ARG A 156 2.11 0.52 8.59
CA ARG A 156 1.66 0.79 7.21
C ARG A 156 2.74 1.36 6.29
N SER A 157 3.93 1.64 6.83
CA SER A 157 5.06 2.12 6.03
C SER A 157 5.70 0.97 5.26
N ALA A 158 6.62 1.28 4.35
CA ALA A 158 7.49 0.27 3.75
C ALA A 158 8.56 -0.19 4.76
N GLY A 159 8.78 -1.52 4.81
CA GLY A 159 9.67 -2.18 5.77
C GLY A 159 9.18 -2.08 7.21
#